data_AF-A0A133XYY3-F1
#
_entry.id   AF-A0A133XYY3-F1
#
_cell.length_a   1.000
_cell.length_b   1.000
_cell.length_c   1.000
_cell.angle_alpha   90.00
_cell.angle_beta   90.00
_cell.angle_gamma   90.00
#
_symmetry.space_group_name_H-M   'P 1'
#
loop_
_entity.id
_entity.type
_entity.pdbx_description
1 polymer ?
#
loop_
_entity_poly.entity_id
_entity_poly.type
_entity_poly.pdbx_seq_one_letter_code
_entity_poly.pdbx_strand_id
1 'polypeptide(L)' 'MKLSYPKFAPIAFLFAFFLALATIDLVRGESVDWSGHLITSVIATGGIMLLKKIEAIHNKRNS' A
#
# COMPACT_ATOMS: atom_id res chain seq x y z
N MET A 1 -13.04 22.39 1.43
CA MET A 1 -12.02 22.34 0.35
C MET A 1 -11.73 20.88 0.05
N LYS A 2 -12.09 20.33 -1.12
CA LYS A 2 -11.78 18.94 -1.47
C LYS A 2 -10.26 18.84 -1.62
N LEU A 3 -9.61 18.21 -0.65
CA LEU A 3 -8.18 17.95 -0.64
C LEU A 3 -7.84 17.08 -1.87
N SER A 4 -7.18 17.67 -2.87
CA SER A 4 -6.73 17.04 -4.12
C SER A 4 -5.54 16.08 -3.93
N TYR A 5 -5.57 15.25 -2.88
CA TYR A 5 -4.50 14.33 -2.48
C TYR A 5 -4.58 12.89 -3.03
N PRO A 6 -5.53 12.47 -3.90
CA PRO A 6 -5.74 11.04 -4.14
C PRO A 6 -4.60 10.38 -4.95
N LYS A 7 -3.75 11.16 -5.64
CA LYS A 7 -2.67 10.62 -6.47
C LYS A 7 -1.43 10.21 -5.68
N PHE A 8 -1.15 10.87 -4.56
CA PHE A 8 0.04 10.59 -3.74
C PHE A 8 -0.23 9.59 -2.61
N ALA A 9 -1.50 9.39 -2.23
CA ALA A 9 -1.88 8.46 -1.18
C ALA A 9 -1.36 7.01 -1.39
N PRO A 10 -1.38 6.42 -2.61
CA PRO A 10 -0.84 5.08 -2.83
C PRO A 10 0.68 5.03 -2.66
N ILE A 11 1.38 6.08 -3.10
CA ILE A 11 2.84 6.16 -3.02
C ILE A 11 3.28 6.32 -1.56
N ALA A 12 2.59 7.17 -0.80
CA ALA A 12 2.84 7.34 0.62
C ALA A 12 2.57 6.05 1.41
N PHE A 13 1.49 5.34 1.08
CA PHE A 13 1.18 4.04 1.68
C PHE A 13 2.28 3.00 1.38
N LEU A 14 2.72 2.91 0.11
CA LEU A 14 3.78 2.00 -0.29
C LEU A 14 5.06 2.24 0.51
N PHE A 15 5.50 3.50 0.61
CA PHE A 15 6.70 3.86 1.37
C PHE A 15 6.56 3.58 2.86
N ALA A 16 5.42 3.93 3.46
CA ALA A 16 5.18 3.68 4.88
C ALA A 16 5.16 2.18 5.20
N PHE A 17 4.52 1.38 4.33
CA PHE A 17 4.44 -0.07 4.52
C PHE A 17 5.80 -0.75 4.32
N PHE A 18 6.58 -0.32 3.32
CA PHE A 18 7.94 -0.78 3.10
C PHE A 18 8.84 -0.51 4.32
N LEU A 19 8.80 0.71 4.85
CA LEU A 19 9.56 1.08 6.05
C LEU A 19 9.10 0.29 7.28
N ALA A 20 7.80 0.02 7.41
CA ALA A 20 7.28 -0.78 8.51
C ALA A 20 7.82 -2.21 8.48
N LEU A 21 7.83 -2.86 7.31
CA LEU A 21 8.40 -4.19 7.14
C LEU A 21 9.91 -4.22 7.42
N ALA A 22 10.67 -3.27 6.88
CA ALA A 22 12.09 -3.15 7.17
C ALA A 22 12.36 -2.90 8.66
N THR A 23 11.50 -2.11 9.33
CA THR A 23 11.61 -1.86 10.77
C THR A 23 11.35 -3.13 11.58
N ILE A 24 10.42 -3.98 11.16
CA ILE A 24 10.16 -5.26 11.83
C ILE A 24 11.40 -6.15 11.82
N ASP A 25 12.08 -6.27 10.67
CA ASP A 25 13.33 -7.04 10.58
C ASP A 25 14.42 -6.48 11.50
N LEU A 26 14.57 -5.15 11.52
CA LEU A 26 15.52 -4.46 12.39
C LEU A 26 15.22 -4.72 13.88
N VAL A 27 13.95 -4.67 14.28
CA VAL A 27 13.52 -4.94 15.67
C VAL A 27 13.75 -6.40 16.05
N ARG A 28 13.67 -7.32 15.09
CA ARG A 28 13.97 -8.75 15.30
C ARG A 28 15.47 -9.07 15.30
N GLY A 29 16.31 -8.11 14.93
CA GLY A 29 17.76 -8.32 14.79
C GLY A 29 18.12 -9.16 13.56
N GLU A 30 17.22 -9.24 12.58
CA GLU A 30 17.42 -9.98 11.33
C GLU A 30 17.98 -9.07 10.24
N SER A 31 18.61 -9.67 9.22
CA SER A 31 19.01 -8.93 8.02
C SER A 31 17.77 -8.46 7.26
N VAL A 32 17.69 -7.17 6.96
CA VAL A 32 16.54 -6.60 6.22
C VAL A 32 16.47 -7.16 4.80
N ASP A 33 15.39 -7.85 4.47
CA ASP A 33 15.11 -8.27 3.08
C ASP A 33 14.49 -7.11 2.27
N TRP A 34 15.36 -6.19 1.84
CA TRP A 34 14.97 -5.01 1.07
C TRP A 34 14.17 -5.35 -0.19
N SER A 35 14.56 -6.41 -0.91
CA SER A 35 13.89 -6.84 -2.13
C SER A 35 12.50 -7.42 -1.85
N GLY A 36 12.40 -8.33 -0.89
CA GLY A 36 11.13 -8.95 -0.52
C GLY A 36 10.14 -7.93 0.02
N HIS A 37 10.60 -6.98 0.84
CA HIS A 37 9.75 -5.91 1.37
C HIS A 37 9.25 -4.97 0.28
N LEU A 38 10.09 -4.61 -0.69
CA LEU A 38 9.68 -3.77 -1.80
C LEU A 38 8.60 -4.45 -2.65
N ILE A 39 8.83 -5.72 -3.01
CA ILE A 39 7.86 -6.52 -3.79
C ILE A 39 6.55 -6.66 -3.02
N THR A 40 6.62 -7.02 -1.74
CA THR A 40 5.45 -7.17 -0.86
C THR A 40 4.67 -5.86 -0.76
N SER A 41 5.36 -4.73 -0.64
CA SER A 41 4.74 -3.40 -0.56
C SER A 41 4.06 -2.99 -1.85
N VAL A 42 4.66 -3.28 -3.01
CA VAL A 42 4.04 -3.04 -4.32
C VAL A 42 2.77 -3.87 -4.48
N ILE A 43 2.82 -5.17 -4.15
CA ILE A 43 1.68 -6.08 -4.24
C ILE A 43 0.55 -5.64 -3.32
N ALA A 44 0.85 -5.32 -2.05
CA ALA A 44 -0.14 -4.86 -1.09
C ALA A 44 -0.82 -3.55 -1.55
N THR A 45 -0.03 -2.58 -2.00
CA THR A 45 -0.54 -1.30 -2.52
C THR A 45 -1.43 -1.52 -3.74
N GLY A 46 -0.98 -2.32 -4.71
CA GLY A 46 -1.74 -2.65 -5.91
C GLY A 46 -3.05 -3.39 -5.60
N GLY A 47 -3.01 -4.36 -4.69
CA GLY A 47 -4.18 -5.11 -4.24
C GLY A 47 -5.25 -4.22 -3.59
N ILE A 48 -4.84 -3.29 -2.72
CA ILE A 48 -5.76 -2.33 -2.10
C ILE A 48 -6.40 -1.42 -3.15
N MET A 49 -5.63 -0.96 -4.14
CA MET A 49 -6.18 -0.14 -5.23
C MET A 49 -7.19 -0.91 -6.09
N LEU A 50 -6.94 -2.19 -6.36
CA LEU A 50 -7.88 -3.04 -7.08
C LEU A 50 -9.18 -3.25 -6.30
N LEU A 51 -9.10 -3.53 -4.99
CA LEU A 51 -10.28 -3.68 -4.13
C LEU A 51 -11.13 -2.41 -4.11
N LYS A 52 -10.51 -1.24 -3.93
CA LYS A 52 -11.23 0.05 -4.00
C LYS A 52 -11.88 0.29 -5.35
N LYS A 53 -11.25 -0.15 -6.45
CA LYS A 53 -11.81 -0.03 -7.79
C LYS A 53 -13.02 -0.96 -7.97
N ILE A 54 -12.95 -2.19 -7.48
CA ILE A 54 -14.06 -3.15 -7.50
C ILE A 54 -15.23 -2.62 -6.67
N GLU A 55 -14.96 -2.09 -5.48
CA GLU A 55 -15.96 -1.46 -4.62
C GLU A 55 -16.66 -0.29 -5.32
N ALA A 56 -15.89 0.58 -5.98
CA ALA A 56 -16.45 1.70 -6.75
C ALA A 56 -17.36 1.22 -7.91
N ILE A 57 -16.98 0.12 -8.60
CA ILE A 57 -17.81 -0.48 -9.66
C ILE A 57 -19.09 -1.08 -9.07
N HIS A 58 -18.98 -1.80 -7.95
CA HIS A 58 -20.13 -2.42 -7.27
C HIS A 58 -21.14 -1.35 -6.81
N ASN A 59 -20.65 -0.31 -6.13
CA ASN A 59 -21.49 0.80 -5.66
C ASN A 59 -22.16 1.56 -6.81
N LYS A 60 -21.48 1.71 -7.96
CA LYS A 60 -22.09 2.32 -9.16
C LYS A 60 -23.16 1.43 -9.80
N ARG A 61 -23.05 0.10 -9.67
CA ARG A 61 -24.04 -0.84 -10.22
C ARG A 61 -25.30 -0.95 -9.35
N ASN A 62 -25.15 -0.73 -8.04
CA ASN A 62 -26.23 -0.82 -7.05
C ASN A 62 -26.86 0.53 -6.67
N SER A 63 -26.48 1.63 -7.34
CA SER A 63 -27.06 2.97 -7.20
C SER A 63 -27.78 3.40 -8.46
#